data_AF-T1C1N2-F1
#
_entry.id   AF-T1C1N2-F1
#
_cell.length_a   1.000
_cell.length_b   1.000
_cell.length_c   1.000
_cell.angle_alpha   90.00
_cell.angle_beta   90.00
_cell.angle_gamma   90.00
#
_symmetry.space_group_name_H-M   'P 1'
#
loop_
_entity.id
_entity.type
_entity.pdbx_description
1 polymer ?
#
loop_
_entity_poly.entity_id
_entity_poly.type
_entity_poly.pdbx_seq_one_letter_code
_entity_poly.pdbx_strand_id
1 'polypeptide(L)'
;MVPAPDPAVLGLGRAELSHDDVITAGLRSINVSTIGSFEQTEHARLRLVPLLQSSGDAGSASVQRVLDTPDPQALLDNLRQARGRYVLAARLTGALAPGAQQADIVLVADTDLLSDRLWVQLLPFFGQTLTSPFANNGDFFLNVVDNLSGSSALISIRGRAVAARPFTRLRALRAEAEQAFRERRLALQQQLDAAEQRLLEIEQARRAAGASISLHEAEYRAASEQQREIRNELRHIERDLDARILRLQW
;
A
#
# COMPACT_ATOMS: atom_id res chain seq x y z
N MET A 1 4.56 -20.21 0.92
CA MET A 1 3.69 -19.24 0.24
C MET A 1 3.98 -17.90 0.87
N VAL A 2 4.54 -16.94 0.13
CA VAL A 2 4.71 -15.58 0.64
C VAL A 2 3.32 -14.93 0.63
N PRO A 3 2.82 -14.38 1.75
CA PRO A 3 1.51 -13.73 1.76
C PRO A 3 1.51 -12.56 0.76
N ALA A 4 0.40 -12.40 0.03
CA ALA A 4 0.22 -11.27 -0.88
C ALA A 4 0.35 -9.95 -0.08
N PRO A 5 1.02 -8.92 -0.61
CA PRO A 5 1.21 -7.66 0.09
C PRO A 5 -0.13 -6.98 0.34
N ASP A 6 -0.42 -6.65 1.60
CA ASP A 6 -1.64 -5.96 1.99
C ASP A 6 -1.59 -4.49 1.51
N PRO A 7 -2.49 -4.06 0.61
CA PRO A 7 -2.49 -2.69 0.09
C PRO A 7 -2.85 -1.63 1.14
N ALA A 8 -3.40 -2.03 2.29
CA ALA A 8 -3.59 -1.14 3.42
C ALA A 8 -2.30 -0.85 4.19
N VAL A 9 -1.22 -1.61 3.96
CA VAL A 9 0.10 -1.39 4.56
C VAL A 9 1.05 -0.79 3.52
N LEU A 10 1.51 0.43 3.77
CA LEU A 10 2.38 1.17 2.86
C LEU A 10 3.82 1.18 3.38
N GLY A 11 4.76 0.77 2.54
CA GLY A 11 6.20 0.87 2.79
C GLY A 11 6.80 2.13 2.14
N LEU A 12 6.82 3.23 2.90
CA LEU A 12 7.38 4.51 2.48
C LEU A 12 8.90 4.39 2.38
N GLY A 13 9.46 4.64 1.19
CA GLY A 13 10.90 4.63 0.96
C GLY A 13 11.45 6.05 0.82
N ARG A 14 12.72 6.16 0.43
CA ARG A 14 13.39 7.47 0.28
C ARG A 14 12.63 8.49 -0.59
N ALA A 15 11.87 8.08 -1.59
CA ALA A 15 11.15 9.04 -2.42
C ALA A 15 9.93 9.66 -1.71
N GLU A 16 9.47 9.01 -0.64
CA GLU A 16 8.30 9.35 0.18
C GLU A 16 8.67 10.07 1.50
N LEU A 17 9.96 10.06 1.87
CA LEU A 17 10.50 10.70 3.07
C LEU A 17 11.15 12.04 2.73
N SER A 18 10.93 13.06 3.56
CA SER A 18 11.64 14.33 3.43
C SER A 18 13.13 14.15 3.68
N HIS A 19 13.94 14.78 2.83
CA HIS A 19 15.41 14.79 2.97
C HIS A 19 15.91 16.13 3.52
N ASP A 20 15.03 17.12 3.61
CA ASP A 20 15.35 18.46 4.07
C ASP A 20 15.08 18.64 5.58
N ASP A 21 14.39 17.68 6.21
CA ASP A 21 14.12 17.68 7.64
C ASP A 21 14.97 16.64 8.37
N VAL A 22 15.65 17.08 9.44
CA VAL A 22 16.53 16.25 10.26
C VAL A 22 15.83 15.03 10.86
N ILE A 23 14.51 15.07 11.06
CA ILE A 23 13.73 13.95 11.59
C ILE A 23 13.75 12.76 10.62
N THR A 24 13.75 13.03 9.32
CA THR A 24 13.51 12.02 8.27
C THR A 24 14.70 11.81 7.33
N ALA A 25 15.65 12.76 7.26
CA ALA A 25 16.76 12.76 6.31
C ALA A 25 17.67 11.51 6.37
N GLY A 26 17.80 10.88 7.55
CA GLY A 26 18.61 9.67 7.75
C GLY A 26 17.84 8.35 7.63
N LEU A 27 16.52 8.40 7.45
CA LEU A 27 15.67 7.21 7.47
C LEU A 27 15.63 6.54 6.10
N ARG A 28 15.54 5.21 6.09
CA ARG A 28 15.52 4.42 4.84
C ARG A 28 14.10 4.04 4.44
N SER A 29 13.32 3.56 5.40
CA SER A 29 11.95 3.17 5.19
C SER A 29 11.11 3.30 6.44
N ILE A 30 9.84 3.66 6.27
CA ILE A 30 8.83 3.66 7.32
C ILE A 30 7.62 2.88 6.80
N ASN A 31 7.06 2.03 7.65
CA ASN A 31 5.83 1.32 7.32
C ASN A 31 4.65 1.95 8.04
N VAL A 32 3.54 2.13 7.35
CA VAL A 32 2.29 2.66 7.92
C VAL A 32 1.14 1.76 7.51
N SER A 33 0.08 1.72 8.32
CA SER A 33 -1.10 0.88 8.09
C SER A 33 -2.33 1.77 8.12
N THR A 34 -3.19 1.69 7.11
CA THR A 34 -4.50 2.39 7.11
C THR A 34 -4.41 3.87 7.52
N ILE A 35 -3.33 4.55 7.11
CA ILE A 35 -2.98 5.88 7.61
C ILE A 35 -3.88 6.95 7.00
N GLY A 36 -4.23 7.97 7.81
CA GLY A 36 -4.92 9.16 7.33
C GLY A 36 -3.99 10.08 6.52
N SER A 37 -4.52 11.24 6.14
CA SER A 37 -3.71 12.29 5.51
C SER A 37 -4.17 13.68 5.92
N PHE A 38 -3.27 14.65 5.76
CA PHE A 38 -3.50 16.06 6.04
C PHE A 38 -3.47 16.89 4.77
N GLU A 39 -4.34 17.89 4.72
CA GLU A 39 -4.35 18.94 3.71
C GLU A 39 -4.33 20.31 4.40
N GLN A 40 -3.53 21.24 3.89
CA GLN A 40 -3.47 22.60 4.42
C GLN A 40 -4.57 23.45 3.77
N THR A 41 -5.31 24.20 4.58
CA THR A 41 -6.31 25.16 4.08
C THR A 41 -5.66 26.45 3.58
N GLU A 42 -6.29 27.13 2.63
CA GLU A 42 -5.71 28.29 1.91
C GLU A 42 -5.28 29.45 2.82
N HIS A 43 -5.92 29.62 3.99
CA HIS A 43 -5.65 30.70 4.94
C HIS A 43 -5.07 30.21 6.26
N ALA A 44 -4.40 29.05 6.26
CA ALA A 44 -3.75 28.52 7.45
C ALA A 44 -2.59 29.43 7.91
N ARG A 45 -2.59 29.79 9.19
CA ARG A 45 -1.53 30.60 9.83
C ARG A 45 -0.22 29.82 9.98
N LEU A 46 -0.31 28.51 10.13
CA LEU A 46 0.82 27.62 10.27
C LEU A 46 1.22 27.09 8.90
N ARG A 47 2.53 27.02 8.66
CA ARG A 47 3.07 26.39 7.46
C ARG A 47 3.18 24.88 7.69
N LEU A 48 2.60 24.10 6.78
CA LEU A 48 2.73 22.65 6.78
C LEU A 48 3.91 22.23 5.88
N VAL A 49 4.87 21.53 6.47
CA VAL A 49 6.04 20.96 5.78
C VAL A 49 5.93 19.44 5.83
N PRO A 50 5.73 18.76 4.70
CA PRO A 50 5.61 17.30 4.69
C PRO A 50 6.90 16.62 5.19
N LEU A 51 6.73 15.66 6.10
CA LEU A 51 7.80 14.75 6.55
C LEU A 51 7.68 13.40 5.86
N LEU A 52 6.44 12.89 5.78
CA LEU A 52 6.08 11.63 5.14
C LEU A 52 4.96 11.89 4.13
N GLN A 53 5.11 11.37 2.92
CA GLN A 53 4.11 11.50 1.87
C GLN A 53 3.81 10.16 1.21
N SER A 54 2.62 10.04 0.61
CA SER A 54 2.34 8.91 -0.27
C SER A 54 3.12 8.99 -1.59
N SER A 55 3.13 7.89 -2.34
CA SER A 55 3.46 7.92 -3.76
C SER A 55 2.38 8.65 -4.57
N GLY A 56 2.62 8.86 -5.87
CA GLY A 56 1.68 9.54 -6.77
C GLY A 56 0.53 8.66 -7.28
N ASP A 57 0.67 7.34 -7.17
CA ASP A 57 -0.34 6.33 -7.53
C ASP A 57 -1.18 5.87 -6.32
N ALA A 58 -0.95 6.46 -5.15
CA ALA A 58 -1.74 6.19 -3.95
C ALA A 58 -3.21 6.59 -4.16
N GLY A 59 -4.09 6.00 -3.36
CA GLY A 59 -5.50 6.36 -3.34
C GLY A 59 -6.10 6.20 -1.96
N SER A 60 -7.26 6.83 -1.77
CA SER A 60 -7.98 6.81 -0.50
C SER A 60 -9.15 5.81 -0.55
N ALA A 61 -9.35 5.09 0.55
CA ALA A 61 -10.55 4.27 0.79
C ALA A 61 -11.28 4.76 2.05
N SER A 62 -12.60 4.52 2.12
CA SER A 62 -13.36 4.81 3.34
C SER A 62 -13.07 3.74 4.42
N VAL A 63 -13.18 4.13 5.69
CA VAL A 63 -13.03 3.20 6.82
C VAL A 63 -13.98 2.01 6.68
N GLN A 64 -15.24 2.27 6.35
CA GLN A 64 -16.25 1.23 6.15
C GLN A 64 -15.82 0.21 5.08
N ARG A 65 -15.23 0.69 3.98
CA ARG A 65 -14.75 -0.19 2.92
C ARG A 65 -13.61 -1.08 3.41
N VAL A 66 -12.68 -0.55 4.20
CA VAL A 66 -11.58 -1.35 4.77
C VAL A 66 -12.11 -2.46 5.68
N LEU A 67 -13.13 -2.15 6.50
CA LEU A 67 -13.77 -3.14 7.38
C LEU A 67 -14.58 -4.20 6.63
N ASP A 68 -15.28 -3.79 5.56
CA ASP A 68 -16.18 -4.65 4.79
C ASP A 68 -15.47 -5.49 3.72
N THR A 69 -14.14 -5.38 3.60
CA THR A 69 -13.35 -6.05 2.56
C THR A 69 -12.48 -7.16 3.18
N PRO A 70 -12.94 -8.43 3.19
CA PRO A 70 -12.19 -9.54 3.76
C PRO A 70 -10.93 -9.89 2.97
N ASP A 71 -10.94 -9.69 1.65
CA ASP A 71 -9.76 -9.83 0.79
C ASP A 71 -9.09 -8.46 0.61
N PRO A 72 -7.94 -8.19 1.24
CA PRO A 72 -7.28 -6.90 1.16
C PRO A 72 -7.00 -6.46 -0.28
N GLN A 73 -6.78 -7.38 -1.22
CA GLN A 73 -6.52 -7.02 -2.61
C GLN A 73 -7.69 -6.30 -3.28
N ALA A 74 -8.92 -6.59 -2.86
CA ALA A 74 -10.12 -5.94 -3.38
C ALA A 74 -10.25 -4.46 -2.96
N LEU A 75 -9.41 -3.99 -2.03
CA LEU A 75 -9.31 -2.56 -1.71
C LEU A 75 -8.80 -1.74 -2.90
N LEU A 76 -7.99 -2.34 -3.77
CA LEU A 76 -7.44 -1.70 -4.96
C LEU A 76 -8.49 -1.48 -6.05
N ASP A 77 -9.61 -2.20 -6.02
CA ASP A 77 -10.67 -2.06 -7.02
C ASP A 77 -11.31 -0.67 -6.87
N ASN A 78 -11.56 0.07 -7.95
CA ASN A 78 -12.15 1.41 -7.85
C ASN A 78 -11.44 2.37 -6.87
N LEU A 79 -10.14 2.18 -6.61
CA LEU A 79 -9.37 3.05 -5.73
C LEU A 79 -9.35 4.45 -6.36
N ARG A 80 -9.79 5.45 -5.60
CA ARG A 80 -9.75 6.84 -6.08
C ARG A 80 -8.30 7.29 -6.05
N GLN A 81 -7.67 7.31 -7.22
CA GLN A 81 -6.30 7.79 -7.36
C GLN A 81 -6.18 9.23 -6.86
N ALA A 82 -5.05 9.50 -6.23
CA ALA A 82 -4.75 10.80 -5.68
C ALA A 82 -4.64 11.88 -6.77
N ARG A 83 -5.01 13.12 -6.43
CA ARG A 83 -4.71 14.30 -7.25
C ARG A 83 -3.28 14.82 -7.06
N GLY A 84 -2.45 14.08 -6.33
CA GLY A 84 -1.12 14.47 -5.89
C GLY A 84 -0.59 13.49 -4.84
N ARG A 85 0.39 13.89 -4.04
CA ARG A 85 0.85 13.07 -2.91
C ARG A 85 0.10 13.47 -1.65
N TYR A 86 -0.45 12.49 -0.93
CA TYR A 86 -1.05 12.72 0.38
C TYR A 86 0.03 12.98 1.42
N VAL A 87 -0.18 13.94 2.32
CA VAL A 87 0.72 14.17 3.44
C VAL A 87 0.30 13.31 4.62
N LEU A 88 1.17 12.37 5.01
CA LEU A 88 0.88 11.36 6.03
C LEU A 88 1.42 11.79 7.41
N ALA A 89 2.52 12.54 7.41
CA ALA A 89 3.04 13.25 8.56
C ALA A 89 3.66 14.58 8.12
N ALA A 90 3.58 15.59 8.98
CA ALA A 90 4.07 16.91 8.67
C ALA A 90 4.62 17.62 9.91
N ARG A 91 5.54 18.55 9.67
CA ARG A 91 5.90 19.58 10.64
C ARG A 91 5.04 20.81 10.40
N LEU A 92 4.40 21.32 11.44
CA LEU A 92 3.74 22.62 11.45
C LEU A 92 4.63 23.63 12.17
N THR A 93 4.94 24.72 11.49
CA THR A 93 5.72 25.83 12.05
C THR A 93 4.96 27.14 11.92
N GLY A 94 4.97 27.94 12.99
CA GLY A 94 4.42 29.30 12.98
C GLY A 94 3.84 29.72 14.32
N ALA A 95 3.37 30.97 14.41
CA ALA A 95 2.72 31.46 15.62
C ALA A 95 1.28 30.96 15.71
N LEU A 96 0.92 30.32 16.83
CA LEU A 96 -0.43 29.79 17.06
C LEU A 96 -1.49 30.90 17.24
N ALA A 97 -1.06 32.06 17.72
CA ALA A 97 -1.89 33.25 17.90
C ALA A 97 -1.07 34.51 17.62
N PRO A 98 -1.71 35.65 17.30
CA PRO A 98 -1.01 36.93 17.21
C PRO A 98 -0.21 37.21 18.50
N GLY A 99 1.10 37.48 18.37
CA GLY A 99 1.99 37.74 19.49
C GLY A 99 2.50 36.50 20.25
N ALA A 100 2.09 35.29 19.86
CA ALA A 100 2.62 34.06 20.44
C ALA A 100 4.02 33.73 19.91
N GLN A 101 4.77 32.92 20.66
CA GLN A 101 6.01 32.33 20.18
C GLN A 101 5.74 31.38 19.00
N GLN A 102 6.76 31.16 18.17
CA GLN A 102 6.67 30.16 17.11
C GLN A 102 6.54 28.77 17.72
N ALA A 103 5.48 28.06 17.36
CA ALA A 103 5.30 26.66 17.68
C ALA A 103 5.98 25.79 16.62
N ASP A 104 6.52 24.66 17.08
CA ASP A 104 7.03 23.58 16.26
C ASP A 104 6.29 22.30 16.67
N ILE A 105 5.50 21.77 15.75
CA ILE A 105 4.57 20.68 16.02
C ILE A 105 4.79 19.60 14.97
N VAL A 106 4.96 18.35 15.40
CA VAL A 106 4.93 17.20 14.50
C VAL A 106 3.55 16.57 14.53
N LEU A 107 2.92 16.48 13.38
CA LEU A 107 1.65 15.78 13.17
C LEU A 107 1.89 14.46 12.45
N VAL A 108 1.22 13.41 12.91
CA VAL A 108 1.19 12.12 12.25
C VAL A 108 -0.24 11.61 12.21
N ALA A 109 -0.69 11.13 11.05
CA ALA A 109 -2.10 10.84 10.80
C ALA A 109 -2.57 9.47 11.33
N ASP A 110 -1.69 8.75 12.02
CA ASP A 110 -1.96 7.43 12.58
C ASP A 110 -1.02 7.17 13.76
N THR A 111 -1.45 6.35 14.72
CA THR A 111 -0.63 5.92 15.87
C THR A 111 -0.04 4.53 15.68
N ASP A 112 -0.61 3.72 14.78
CA ASP A 112 -0.18 2.33 14.57
C ASP A 112 1.23 2.22 14.02
N LEU A 113 1.79 3.28 13.41
CA LEU A 113 3.20 3.33 13.03
C LEU A 113 4.17 3.00 14.18
N LEU A 114 3.76 3.16 15.45
CA LEU A 114 4.55 2.82 16.63
C LEU A 114 4.44 1.34 17.01
N SER A 115 3.50 0.61 16.43
CA SER A 115 3.30 -0.82 16.70
C SER A 115 4.47 -1.64 16.19
N ASP A 116 5.00 -2.52 17.05
CA ASP A 116 6.12 -3.41 16.75
C ASP A 116 5.93 -4.18 15.44
N ARG A 117 4.69 -4.58 15.13
CA ARG A 117 4.32 -5.33 13.92
C ARG A 117 4.76 -4.66 12.61
N LEU A 118 4.96 -3.34 12.62
CA LEU A 118 5.33 -2.57 11.43
C LEU A 118 6.83 -2.40 11.25
N TRP A 119 7.66 -2.68 12.25
CA TRP A 119 9.08 -2.34 12.15
C TRP A 119 10.06 -3.23 12.89
N VAL A 120 9.62 -4.12 13.79
CA VAL A 120 10.50 -5.03 14.52
C VAL A 120 9.92 -6.44 14.58
N GLN A 121 10.77 -7.43 14.29
CA GLN A 121 10.44 -8.83 14.51
C GLN A 121 11.04 -9.29 15.83
N LEU A 122 10.20 -9.91 16.68
CA LEU A 122 10.58 -10.50 17.96
C LEU A 122 10.79 -12.01 17.76
N LEU A 123 12.02 -12.48 17.90
CA LEU A 123 12.38 -13.89 17.74
C LEU A 123 12.70 -14.52 19.11
N PRO A 124 12.00 -15.60 19.52
CA PRO A 124 12.34 -16.30 20.74
C PRO A 124 13.68 -17.04 20.56
N PHE A 125 14.61 -16.81 21.48
CA PHE A 125 15.94 -17.41 21.46
C PHE A 125 16.39 -17.72 22.89
N PHE A 126 16.43 -19.02 23.25
CA PHE A 126 16.89 -19.51 24.55
C PHE A 126 16.35 -18.74 25.76
N GLY A 127 15.02 -18.57 25.85
CA GLY A 127 14.38 -17.85 26.96
C GLY A 127 14.54 -16.33 26.94
N GLN A 128 15.21 -15.79 25.91
CA GLN A 128 15.30 -14.36 25.62
C GLN A 128 14.57 -14.04 24.32
N THR A 129 14.28 -12.76 24.09
CA THR A 129 13.67 -12.28 22.84
C THR A 129 14.71 -11.45 22.10
N LEU A 130 15.10 -11.90 20.91
CA LEU A 130 15.95 -11.12 20.01
C LEU A 130 15.07 -10.20 19.16
N THR A 131 15.47 -8.93 19.06
CA THR A 131 14.80 -7.93 18.22
C THR A 131 15.54 -7.77 16.91
N SER A 132 14.82 -7.84 15.79
CA SER A 132 15.38 -7.60 14.45
C SER A 132 14.55 -6.54 13.74
N PRO A 133 15.01 -5.27 13.70
CA PRO A 133 14.28 -4.21 13.02
C PRO A 133 14.38 -4.36 11.50
N PHE A 134 13.26 -4.15 10.81
CA PHE A 134 13.16 -4.19 9.34
C PHE A 134 12.68 -2.85 8.74
N ALA A 135 12.24 -1.90 9.57
CA ALA A 135 11.94 -0.52 9.18
C ALA A 135 12.41 0.48 10.25
N ASN A 136 12.41 1.77 9.92
CA ASN A 136 12.93 2.85 10.75
C ASN A 136 11.84 3.60 11.53
N ASN A 137 10.69 2.97 11.82
CA ASN A 137 9.61 3.62 12.56
C ASN A 137 10.03 4.04 13.97
N GLY A 138 10.78 3.17 14.68
CA GLY A 138 11.34 3.49 15.99
C GLY A 138 12.32 4.67 15.92
N ASP A 139 13.20 4.67 14.92
CA ASP A 139 14.14 5.79 14.70
C ASP A 139 13.42 7.10 14.40
N PHE A 140 12.34 7.05 13.60
CA PHE A 140 11.49 8.23 13.34
C PHE A 140 10.95 8.82 14.64
N PHE A 141 10.36 7.99 15.50
CA PHE A 141 9.81 8.45 16.77
C PHE A 141 10.89 9.06 17.67
N LEU A 142 12.04 8.39 17.81
CA LEU A 142 13.16 8.93 18.59
C LEU A 142 13.66 10.26 18.03
N ASN A 143 13.79 10.38 16.70
CA ASN A 143 14.17 11.64 16.07
C ASN A 143 13.17 12.77 16.33
N VAL A 144 11.86 12.47 16.35
CA VAL A 144 10.83 13.46 16.70
C VAL A 144 11.02 13.94 18.14
N VAL A 145 11.14 13.03 19.10
CA VAL A 145 11.31 13.36 20.52
C VAL A 145 12.60 14.13 20.76
N ASP A 146 13.71 13.69 20.18
CA ASP A 146 15.01 14.35 20.29
C ASP A 146 14.99 15.76 19.65
N ASN A 147 14.29 15.91 18.53
CA ASN A 147 14.20 17.20 17.84
C ASN A 147 13.35 18.20 18.63
N LEU A 148 12.18 17.77 19.13
CA LEU A 148 11.28 18.62 19.93
C LEU A 148 11.84 18.93 21.32
N SER A 149 12.72 18.09 21.86
CA SER A 149 13.45 18.37 23.11
C SER A 149 14.66 19.30 22.93
N GLY A 150 14.96 19.73 21.69
CA GLY A 150 16.00 20.72 21.40
C GLY A 150 17.39 20.15 21.06
N SER A 151 17.53 18.84 20.83
CA SER A 151 18.80 18.16 20.58
C SER A 151 19.16 18.05 19.08
N SER A 152 18.92 19.09 18.29
CA SER A 152 19.08 19.06 16.83
C SER A 152 20.51 18.74 16.35
N ALA A 153 21.53 19.10 17.15
CA ALA A 153 22.94 18.87 16.81
C ALA A 153 23.35 17.38 16.83
N LEU A 154 22.76 16.56 17.71
CA LEU A 154 23.17 15.16 17.92
C LEU A 154 22.45 14.17 16.98
N ILE A 155 21.31 14.54 16.41
CA ILE A 155 20.53 13.71 15.48
C ILE A 155 21.30 13.49 14.16
N SER A 156 21.96 14.53 13.65
CA SER A 156 22.67 14.49 12.36
C SER A 156 23.84 13.49 12.30
N ILE A 157 24.37 13.09 13.45
CA ILE A 157 25.53 12.19 13.58
C ILE A 157 25.10 10.71 13.56
N ARG A 158 23.91 10.37 14.10
CA ARG A 158 23.40 8.99 14.14
C ARG A 158 22.91 8.48 12.77
N GLY A 159 22.51 9.38 11.87
CA GLY A 159 22.00 9.06 10.52
C GLY A 159 23.04 8.71 9.46
N ARG A 160 24.35 8.72 9.76
CA ARG A 160 25.42 8.41 8.79
C ARG A 160 25.75 6.92 8.67
N ALA A 161 24.98 6.03 9.28
CA ALA A 161 25.20 4.59 9.17
C ALA A 161 24.53 4.02 7.90
N VAL A 162 25.38 3.76 6.90
CA VAL A 162 25.13 2.94 5.71
C VAL A 162 24.07 3.49 4.74
N ALA A 163 24.55 4.27 3.76
CA ALA A 163 23.83 4.48 2.52
C ALA A 163 23.66 3.13 1.79
N ALA A 164 22.58 2.42 2.09
CA ALA A 164 22.09 1.41 1.17
C ALA A 164 21.79 2.13 -0.15
N ARG A 165 22.31 1.62 -1.28
CA ARG A 165 21.83 1.99 -2.61
C ARG A 165 20.65 1.06 -2.92
N PRO A 166 19.41 1.41 -2.53
CA PRO A 166 18.27 0.59 -2.92
C PRO A 166 18.15 0.63 -4.44
N PHE A 167 17.81 -0.51 -5.04
CA PHE A 167 17.57 -0.63 -6.47
C PHE A 167 16.26 0.10 -6.83
N THR A 168 16.30 1.43 -6.94
CA THR A 168 15.12 2.26 -7.25
C THR A 168 14.51 1.91 -8.60
N ARG A 169 15.34 1.57 -9.60
CA ARG A 169 14.86 1.01 -10.87
C ARG A 169 14.11 -0.30 -10.69
N LEU A 170 14.57 -1.18 -9.79
CA LEU A 170 13.91 -2.45 -9.50
C LEU A 170 12.55 -2.22 -8.82
N ARG A 171 12.47 -1.24 -7.89
CA ARG A 171 11.20 -0.87 -7.25
C ARG A 171 10.20 -0.28 -8.25
N ALA A 172 10.65 0.60 -9.13
CA ALA A 172 9.80 1.16 -10.19
C ALA A 172 9.32 0.07 -11.17
N LEU A 173 10.23 -0.80 -11.61
CA LEU A 173 9.91 -1.93 -12.49
C LEU A 173 8.94 -2.92 -11.84
N ARG A 174 9.08 -3.14 -10.53
CA ARG A 174 8.16 -3.96 -9.74
C ARG A 174 6.78 -3.32 -9.64
N ALA A 175 6.70 -2.02 -9.34
CA ALA A 175 5.44 -1.30 -9.26
C ALA A 175 4.69 -1.29 -10.61
N GLU A 176 5.40 -1.06 -11.71
CA GLU A 176 4.85 -1.11 -13.07
C GLU A 176 4.37 -2.53 -13.44
N ALA A 177 5.17 -3.55 -13.12
CA ALA A 177 4.76 -4.94 -13.33
C ALA A 177 3.51 -5.26 -12.52
N GLU A 178 3.50 -4.98 -11.22
CA GLU A 178 2.34 -5.21 -10.35
C GLU A 178 1.09 -4.47 -10.88
N GLN A 179 1.22 -3.25 -11.40
CA GLN A 179 0.11 -2.53 -12.03
C GLN A 179 -0.44 -3.25 -13.27
N ALA A 180 0.43 -3.63 -14.21
CA ALA A 180 0.01 -4.33 -15.43
C ALA A 180 -0.66 -5.69 -15.13
N PHE A 181 -0.14 -6.43 -14.14
CA PHE A 181 -0.74 -7.68 -13.66
C PHE A 181 -2.11 -7.44 -13.04
N ARG A 182 -2.29 -6.37 -12.26
CA ARG A 182 -3.59 -6.00 -11.66
C ARG A 182 -4.64 -5.73 -12.73
N GLU A 183 -4.32 -4.91 -13.73
CA GLU A 183 -5.25 -4.57 -14.82
C GLU A 183 -5.69 -5.82 -15.59
N ARG A 184 -4.75 -6.72 -15.91
CA ARG A 184 -5.08 -7.97 -16.61
C ARG A 184 -5.91 -8.92 -15.76
N ARG A 185 -5.59 -9.06 -14.46
CA ARG A 185 -6.35 -9.89 -13.52
C ARG A 185 -7.80 -9.41 -13.41
N LEU A 186 -8.00 -8.10 -13.25
CA LEU A 186 -9.34 -7.50 -13.15
C LEU A 186 -10.17 -7.76 -14.42
N ALA A 187 -9.57 -7.59 -15.60
CA ALA A 187 -10.25 -7.86 -16.87
C ALA A 187 -10.69 -9.32 -17.01
N LEU A 188 -9.85 -10.27 -16.60
CA LEU A 188 -10.19 -11.70 -16.64
C LEU A 188 -11.25 -12.06 -15.60
N GLN A 189 -11.21 -11.46 -14.41
CA GLN A 189 -12.24 -11.66 -13.40
C GLN A 189 -13.61 -11.20 -13.92
N GLN A 190 -13.68 -10.02 -14.55
CA GLN A 190 -14.91 -9.52 -15.17
C GLN A 190 -15.43 -10.43 -16.29
N GLN A 191 -14.53 -10.99 -17.11
CA GLN A 191 -14.89 -11.95 -18.15
C GLN A 191 -15.40 -13.27 -17.55
N LEU A 192 -14.81 -13.71 -16.44
CA LEU A 192 -15.25 -14.91 -15.72
C LEU A 192 -16.66 -14.73 -15.18
N ASP A 193 -16.93 -13.61 -14.52
CA ASP A 193 -18.24 -13.29 -13.95
C ASP A 193 -19.32 -13.23 -15.04
N ALA A 194 -19.00 -12.61 -16.20
CA ALA A 194 -19.92 -12.56 -17.34
C ALA A 194 -20.17 -13.94 -17.97
N ALA A 195 -19.14 -14.79 -18.07
CA ALA A 195 -19.28 -16.15 -18.56
C ALA A 195 -20.14 -17.00 -17.61
N GLU A 196 -19.99 -16.81 -16.30
CA GLU A 196 -20.80 -17.49 -15.27
C GLU A 196 -22.27 -17.08 -15.33
N GLN A 197 -22.57 -15.79 -15.53
CA GLN A 197 -23.94 -15.31 -15.75
C GLN A 197 -24.56 -15.93 -17.00
N ARG A 198 -23.82 -15.99 -18.11
CA ARG A 198 -24.31 -16.59 -19.36
C ARG A 198 -24.60 -18.08 -19.22
N LEU A 199 -23.78 -18.82 -18.47
CA LEU A 199 -24.05 -20.24 -18.18
C LEU A 199 -25.33 -20.42 -17.37
N LEU A 200 -25.57 -19.56 -16.38
CA LEU A 200 -26.81 -19.58 -15.59
C LEU A 200 -28.04 -19.32 -16.47
N GLU A 201 -27.98 -18.36 -17.39
CA GLU A 201 -29.07 -18.06 -18.35
C GLU A 201 -29.36 -19.26 -19.27
N ILE A 202 -28.32 -19.89 -19.82
CA ILE A 202 -28.44 -21.07 -20.69
C ILE A 202 -29.06 -22.24 -19.91
N GLU A 203 -28.65 -22.47 -18.66
CA GLU A 203 -29.24 -23.52 -17.82
C GLU A 203 -30.72 -23.27 -17.51
N GLN A 204 -31.11 -22.01 -17.27
CA GLN A 204 -32.51 -21.65 -17.05
C GLN A 204 -33.35 -21.83 -18.32
N ALA A 205 -32.85 -21.39 -19.48
CA ALA A 205 -33.50 -21.59 -20.77
C ALA A 205 -33.66 -23.09 -21.11
N ARG A 206 -32.65 -23.89 -20.82
CA ARG A 206 -32.67 -25.35 -21.00
C ARG A 206 -33.69 -26.05 -20.08
N ARG A 207 -33.90 -25.56 -18.86
CA ARG A 207 -34.96 -26.08 -17.96
C ARG A 207 -36.36 -25.73 -18.44
N ALA A 208 -36.54 -24.61 -19.14
CA ALA A 208 -37.83 -24.18 -19.69
C ALA A 208 -38.18 -24.84 -21.03
N ALA A 209 -37.20 -25.14 -21.89
CA ALA A 209 -37.41 -25.66 -23.24
C ALA A 209 -37.21 -27.19 -23.33
N GLY A 210 -38.26 -27.96 -23.03
CA GLY A 210 -38.24 -29.44 -23.00
C GLY A 210 -37.96 -30.18 -24.33
N ALA A 211 -37.69 -29.49 -25.45
CA ALA A 211 -37.47 -30.13 -26.76
C ALA A 211 -36.41 -29.47 -27.69
N SER A 212 -35.79 -28.35 -27.32
CA SER A 212 -34.68 -27.71 -28.09
C SER A 212 -33.30 -27.96 -27.44
N ILE A 213 -33.09 -29.20 -27.01
CA ILE A 213 -31.93 -29.61 -26.19
C ILE A 213 -30.60 -29.50 -26.99
N SER A 214 -30.61 -29.80 -28.30
CA SER A 214 -29.39 -29.87 -29.10
C SER A 214 -28.74 -28.52 -29.43
N LEU A 215 -29.51 -27.43 -29.57
CA LEU A 215 -28.95 -26.09 -29.83
C LEU A 215 -28.32 -25.49 -28.55
N HIS A 216 -28.97 -25.68 -27.41
CA HIS A 216 -28.45 -25.23 -26.11
C HIS A 216 -27.23 -26.03 -25.64
N GLU A 217 -27.07 -27.28 -26.10
CA GLU A 217 -25.92 -28.12 -25.74
C GLU A 217 -24.62 -27.62 -26.38
N ALA A 218 -24.67 -27.11 -27.61
CA ALA A 218 -23.50 -26.52 -28.27
C ALA A 218 -23.08 -25.20 -27.60
N GLU A 219 -24.04 -24.32 -27.30
CA GLU A 219 -23.79 -23.05 -26.62
C GLU A 219 -23.29 -23.24 -25.19
N TYR A 220 -23.85 -24.21 -24.44
CA TYR A 220 -23.38 -24.55 -23.10
C TYR A 220 -21.93 -25.07 -23.12
N ARG A 221 -21.59 -25.97 -24.06
CA ARG A 221 -20.23 -26.48 -24.21
C ARG A 221 -19.24 -25.36 -24.52
N ALA A 222 -19.57 -24.48 -25.46
CA ALA A 222 -18.73 -23.33 -25.80
C ALA A 222 -18.52 -22.38 -24.61
N ALA A 223 -19.59 -22.04 -23.88
CA ALA A 223 -19.50 -21.17 -22.71
C ALA A 223 -18.71 -21.82 -21.55
N SER A 224 -18.85 -23.13 -21.34
CA SER A 224 -18.10 -23.88 -20.33
C SER A 224 -16.61 -23.97 -20.69
N GLU A 225 -16.29 -24.15 -21.97
CA GLU A 225 -14.92 -24.15 -22.46
C GLU A 225 -14.26 -22.77 -22.27
N GLN A 226 -14.96 -21.70 -22.63
CA GLN A 226 -14.51 -20.32 -22.40
C GLN A 226 -14.26 -20.04 -20.90
N GLN A 227 -15.15 -20.49 -20.00
CA GLN A 227 -14.94 -20.37 -18.55
C GLN A 227 -13.67 -21.10 -18.09
N ARG A 228 -13.40 -22.29 -18.65
CA ARG A 228 -12.20 -23.07 -18.33
C ARG A 228 -10.94 -22.37 -18.81
N GLU A 229 -10.97 -21.80 -20.01
CA GLU A 229 -9.86 -21.01 -20.56
C GLU A 229 -9.55 -19.79 -19.69
N ILE A 230 -10.56 -19.00 -19.32
CA ILE A 230 -10.38 -17.82 -18.46
C ILE A 230 -9.78 -18.21 -17.10
N ARG A 231 -10.25 -19.29 -16.46
CA ARG A 231 -9.67 -19.79 -15.21
C ARG A 231 -8.22 -20.24 -15.37
N ASN A 232 -7.88 -20.85 -16.50
CA ASN A 232 -6.51 -21.25 -16.78
C ASN A 232 -5.61 -20.03 -16.97
N GLU A 233 -6.07 -19.02 -17.71
CA GLU A 233 -5.36 -17.75 -17.86
C GLU A 233 -5.14 -17.06 -16.52
N LEU A 234 -6.17 -17.00 -15.66
CA LEU A 234 -6.08 -16.39 -14.33
C LEU A 234 -5.03 -17.09 -13.47
N ARG A 235 -5.05 -18.44 -13.41
CA ARG A 235 -4.02 -19.23 -12.72
C ARG A 235 -2.62 -19.07 -13.32
N HIS A 236 -2.50 -18.84 -14.62
CA HIS A 236 -1.22 -18.59 -15.27
C HIS A 236 -0.66 -17.23 -14.87
N ILE A 237 -1.51 -16.19 -14.89
CA ILE A 237 -1.15 -14.82 -14.50
C ILE A 237 -0.73 -14.74 -13.03
N GLU A 238 -1.44 -15.42 -12.13
CA GLU A 238 -1.05 -15.51 -10.71
C GLU A 238 0.34 -16.15 -10.55
N ARG A 239 0.61 -17.26 -11.24
CA ARG A 239 1.92 -17.93 -11.22
C ARG A 239 3.02 -17.08 -11.85
N ASP A 240 2.73 -16.37 -12.93
CA ASP A 240 3.68 -15.50 -13.62
C ASP A 240 4.05 -14.28 -12.76
N LEU A 241 3.08 -13.74 -12.00
CA LEU A 241 3.32 -12.67 -11.03
C LEU A 241 4.29 -13.14 -9.93
N ASP A 242 3.99 -14.29 -9.31
CA ASP A 242 4.85 -14.88 -8.27
C ASP A 242 6.27 -15.15 -8.80
N ALA A 243 6.38 -15.74 -9.99
CA ALA A 243 7.66 -16.05 -10.62
C ALA A 243 8.44 -14.80 -11.02
N ARG A 244 7.76 -13.71 -11.40
CA ARG A 244 8.40 -12.43 -11.78
C ARG A 244 8.82 -11.63 -10.54
N ILE A 245 8.02 -11.63 -9.47
CA ILE A 245 8.40 -11.05 -8.18
C ILE A 245 9.63 -11.76 -7.61
N LEU A 246 9.65 -13.10 -7.65
CA LEU A 246 10.81 -13.90 -7.22
C LEU A 246 12.06 -13.60 -8.05
N ARG A 247 11.95 -13.48 -9.38
CA ARG A 247 13.07 -13.10 -10.26
C ARG A 247 13.62 -11.70 -10.02
N LEU A 248 12.84 -10.81 -9.42
CA LEU A 248 13.29 -9.46 -9.06
C LEU A 248 13.97 -9.42 -7.68
N GLN A 249 13.93 -10.50 -6.90
CA GLN A 249 14.56 -10.58 -5.58
C GLN A 249 16.00 -11.13 -5.60
N TRP A 250 16.50 -11.59 -6.75
CA TRP A 250 17.82 -12.21 -6.94
C TRP A 250 18.57 -11.61 -8.12
#